data_AF-A0A2V6QM90-F1
#
_entry.id   AF-A0A2V6QM90-F1
#
_cell.length_a   1.000
_cell.length_b   1.000
_cell.length_c   1.000
_cell.angle_alpha   90.00
_cell.angle_beta   90.00
_cell.angle_gamma   90.00
#
_symmetry.space_group_name_H-M   'P 1'
#
loop_
_entity.id
_entity.type
_entity.pdbx_description
1 polymer ?
#
loop_
_entity_poly.entity_id
_entity_poly.type
_entity_poly.pdbx_seq_one_letter_code
_entity_poly.pdbx_strand_id
1 'polypeptide(L)' 'MVGRVMIDPEFLADLQRAPDSILAEYDLTDDERATVLAALARLGQTSAGQRATALRSALIRRVAT' A
#
# COMPACT_ATOMS: atom_id res chain seq x y z
N MET A 1 -5.22 -5.59 11.88
CA MET A 1 -4.37 -6.50 11.09
C MET A 1 -3.82 -5.77 9.85
N VAL A 2 -3.14 -4.63 10.04
CA VAL A 2 -2.73 -3.70 8.96
C VAL A 2 -1.22 -3.82 8.61
N GLY A 3 -0.44 -4.53 9.42
CA GLY A 3 1.03 -4.54 9.33
C GLY A 3 1.67 -5.52 8.32
N ARG A 4 0.96 -6.54 7.84
CA ARG A 4 1.54 -7.55 6.90
C ARG A 4 1.42 -7.19 5.42
N VAL A 5 0.47 -6.34 5.06
CA VAL A 5 0.21 -5.89 3.68
C VAL A 5 1.37 -4.99 3.16
N MET A 6 2.17 -4.40 4.07
CA MET A 6 3.20 -3.40 3.73
C MET A 6 4.63 -3.95 3.48
N ILE A 7 4.89 -5.26 3.58
CA ILE A 7 6.28 -5.79 3.57
C ILE A 7 6.61 -6.64 2.33
N ASP A 8 5.64 -6.99 1.49
CA ASP A 8 5.89 -7.85 0.33
C ASP A 8 5.75 -7.06 -1.00
N PRO A 9 6.86 -6.79 -1.71
CA PRO A 9 6.82 -6.08 -2.99
C PRO A 9 6.13 -6.87 -4.11
N GLU A 10 6.14 -8.20 -4.06
CA GLU A 10 5.43 -9.05 -5.02
C GLU A 10 3.92 -8.99 -4.77
N PHE A 11 3.51 -9.08 -3.50
CA PHE A 11 2.11 -8.88 -3.10
C PHE A 11 1.57 -7.52 -3.54
N LEU A 12 2.36 -6.45 -3.39
CA LEU A 12 1.94 -5.12 -3.83
C LEU A 12 1.80 -5.01 -5.35
N ALA A 13 2.62 -5.73 -6.11
CA ALA A 13 2.53 -5.78 -7.57
C ALA A 13 1.28 -6.54 -8.03
N ASP A 14 0.98 -7.67 -7.37
CA ASP A 14 -0.23 -8.45 -7.65
C ASP A 14 -1.49 -7.71 -7.22
N LEU A 15 -1.46 -7.03 -6.08
CA LEU A 15 -2.55 -6.18 -5.59
C LEU A 15 -2.80 -4.98 -6.51
N GLN A 16 -1.78 -4.43 -7.16
CA GLN A 16 -1.97 -3.40 -8.20
C GLN A 16 -2.53 -3.97 -9.50
N ARG A 17 -2.21 -5.22 -9.84
CA ARG A 17 -2.67 -5.87 -11.07
C ARG A 17 -4.11 -6.36 -10.98
N ALA A 18 -4.51 -6.88 -9.83
CA ALA A 18 -5.84 -7.45 -9.60
C ALA A 18 -6.38 -7.11 -8.20
N PRO A 19 -6.64 -5.82 -7.90
CA PRO A 19 -7.08 -5.38 -6.58
C PRO A 19 -8.40 -6.02 -6.17
N ASP A 20 -9.38 -6.10 -7.06
CA ASP A 20 -10.70 -6.65 -6.74
C ASP A 20 -10.65 -8.14 -6.38
N SER A 21 -9.90 -8.94 -7.15
CA SER A 21 -9.73 -10.37 -6.90
C SER A 21 -9.04 -10.66 -5.58
N ILE A 22 -7.95 -9.94 -5.28
CA ILE A 22 -7.19 -10.14 -4.04
C ILE A 22 -8.00 -9.63 -2.83
N LEU A 23 -8.67 -8.49 -2.95
CA LEU A 23 -9.50 -7.95 -1.87
C LEU A 23 -10.78 -8.78 -1.65
N ALA A 24 -11.22 -9.59 -2.61
CA ALA A 24 -12.33 -10.52 -2.44
C ALA A 24 -11.99 -11.72 -1.55
N GLU A 25 -10.70 -12.05 -1.40
CA GLU A 25 -10.25 -13.10 -0.46
C GLU A 25 -10.29 -12.64 1.00
N TYR A 26 -10.50 -11.34 1.24
CA TYR A 26 -10.66 -10.75 2.55
C TYR A 26 -12.12 -10.35 2.77
N ASP A 27 -12.63 -10.64 3.97
CA ASP A 27 -13.97 -10.22 4.41
C ASP A 27 -13.97 -8.73 4.76
N LEU A 28 -13.80 -7.90 3.73
CA LEU A 28 -13.80 -6.45 3.81
C LEU A 28 -15.19 -5.91 3.52
N THR A 29 -15.62 -4.98 4.34
CA THR A 29 -16.78 -4.14 4.04
C THR A 29 -16.52 -3.25 2.83
N ASP A 30 -17.58 -2.76 2.18
CA ASP A 30 -17.45 -1.87 1.02
C ASP A 30 -16.65 -0.59 1.32
N ASP A 31 -16.82 -0.02 2.53
CA ASP A 31 -16.06 1.14 3.00
C ASP A 31 -14.56 0.84 3.18
N GLU A 32 -14.23 -0.33 3.72
CA GLU A 32 -12.85 -0.78 3.86
C GLU A 32 -12.20 -1.02 2.49
N ARG A 33 -12.94 -1.64 1.56
CA ARG A 33 -12.50 -1.86 0.18
C ARG A 33 -12.25 -0.54 -0.53
N ALA A 34 -13.18 0.42 -0.42
CA ALA A 34 -13.02 1.75 -1.00
C ALA A 34 -11.81 2.50 -0.43
N THR A 35 -11.58 2.37 0.88
CA THR A 35 -10.42 2.95 1.56
C THR A 35 -9.10 2.37 1.03
N VAL A 36 -9.03 1.05 0.85
CA VAL A 36 -7.84 0.37 0.31
C VAL A 36 -7.59 0.74 -1.14
N LEU A 37 -8.65 0.80 -1.97
CA LEU A 37 -8.53 1.22 -3.38
C LEU A 37 -8.05 2.66 -3.51
N ALA A 38 -8.55 3.59 -2.68
CA ALA A 38 -8.08 4.97 -2.64
C ALA A 38 -6.61 5.08 -2.24
N ALA A 39 -6.17 4.27 -1.27
CA ALA A 39 -4.77 4.20 -0.86
C ALA A 39 -3.88 3.63 -1.99
N LEU A 40 -4.33 2.59 -2.70
CA LEU A 40 -3.63 2.01 -3.85
C LEU A 40 -3.49 3.00 -5.01
N ALA A 41 -4.55 3.75 -5.32
CA ALA A 41 -4.51 4.79 -6.34
C ALA A 41 -3.49 5.89 -6.01
N ARG A 42 -3.44 6.33 -4.74
CA ARG A 42 -2.45 7.30 -4.26
C ARG A 42 -1.03 6.74 -4.28
N LEU A 43 -0.87 5.45 -3.99
CA LEU A 43 0.41 4.74 -4.11
C LEU A 43 0.88 4.73 -5.56
N GLY A 44 0.02 4.31 -6.51
CA GLY A 44 0.31 4.23 -7.95
C GLY A 44 0.75 5.56 -8.57
N GLN A 45 0.22 6.69 -8.08
CA GLN A 45 0.64 8.04 -8.48
C GLN A 45 2.06 8.41 -8.02
N THR A 46 2.63 7.68 -7.07
CA THR A 46 4.01 7.87 -6.59
C THR A 46 4.91 6.85 -7.30
N SER A 47 5.81 7.27 -8.18
CA SER A 47 6.68 6.34 -8.93
C SER A 47 7.51 5.44 -8.00
N ALA A 48 7.70 4.17 -8.37
CA ALA A 48 8.36 3.15 -7.55
C ALA A 48 9.78 3.57 -7.09
N GLY A 49 10.49 4.39 -7.87
CA GLY A 49 11.81 4.91 -7.50
C GLY A 49 11.80 6.06 -6.49
N GLN A 50 10.72 6.85 -6.40
CA GLN A 50 10.57 7.91 -5.39
C GLN A 50 10.00 7.39 -4.06
N ARG A 51 9.28 6.27 -4.09
CA ARG A 51 8.64 5.67 -2.90
C ARG A 51 9.63 5.22 -1.84
N ALA A 52 10.68 4.48 -2.22
CA ALA A 52 11.70 4.01 -1.28
C ALA A 52 12.47 5.18 -0.65
N THR A 53 12.78 6.21 -1.44
CA THR A 53 13.51 7.39 -0.97
C THR A 53 12.65 8.27 -0.06
N ALA A 54 11.37 8.49 -0.41
CA ALA A 54 10.44 9.27 0.40
C ALA A 54 10.07 8.57 1.72
N LEU A 55 9.91 7.25 1.70
CA LEU A 55 9.66 6.47 2.92
C LEU A 55 10.91 6.44 3.81
N ARG A 56 12.10 6.22 3.24
CA ARG A 56 13.37 6.25 3.97
C ARG A 56 13.63 7.62 4.60
N SER A 57 13.36 8.72 3.88
CA SER A 57 13.56 10.07 4.41
C SER A 57 12.58 10.40 5.54
N ALA A 58 11.31 9.99 5.42
CA ALA A 58 10.30 10.18 6.46
C ALA A 58 10.64 9.39 7.74
N LEU A 59 11.15 8.16 7.61
CA LEU A 59 11.56 7.34 8.76
C LEU A 59 12.79 7.90 9.47
N ILE A 60 13.82 8.34 8.72
CA ILE A 60 15.02 8.99 9.31
C ILE A 60 14.63 10.27 10.06
N ARG A 61 13.73 11.08 9.49
CA ARG A 61 13.26 12.33 10.11
C ARG A 61 12.53 12.07 11.45
N ARG A 62 11.72 11.01 11.53
CA ARG A 62 10.92 10.68 12.72
C ARG A 62 11.76 10.14 13.89
N VAL A 63 12.88 9.47 13.63
CA VAL A 63 13.78 8.94 14.67
C VAL A 63 14.74 10.01 15.19
N ALA A 64 14.99 11.06 14.41
CA ALA A 64 15.86 12.17 14.80
C ALA A 64 15.16 13.27 15.62
N THR A 65 13.87 13.10 15.94
CA THR A 65 13.09 14.02 16.79
C THR A 65 12.53 13.25 17.98
#